data_AF-A0A1R1LXT1-F1
#
_entry.id   AF-A0A1R1LXT1-F1
#
_cell.length_a   1.000
_cell.length_b   1.000
_cell.length_c   1.000
_cell.angle_alpha   90.00
_cell.angle_beta   90.00
_cell.angle_gamma   90.00
#
_symmetry.space_group_name_H-M   'P 1'
#
loop_
_entity.id
_entity.type
_entity.pdbx_description
1 polymer ?
#
loop_
_entity_poly.entity_id
_entity_poly.type
_entity_poly.pdbx_seq_one_letter_code
_entity_poly.pdbx_strand_id
1 'polypeptide(L)' 'MTEIMSSESIRCTVDDDFPEELDGLSTAELHVLHSRVVMQLDHEYLELEDPHPVTMDRHACVARLLRMREAHPIRLQAG' A
#
# COMPACT_ATOMS: atom_id res chain seq x y z
N MET A 1 -28.01 -15.97 7.47
CA MET A 1 -27.04 -15.27 8.33
C MET A 1 -25.75 -15.22 7.54
N THR A 2 -25.57 -14.17 6.75
CA THR A 2 -24.38 -14.03 5.90
C THR A 2 -23.29 -13.49 6.80
N GLU A 3 -22.32 -14.34 7.14
CA GLU A 3 -21.05 -13.91 7.72
C GLU A 3 -20.44 -12.85 6.81
N ILE A 4 -20.48 -11.60 7.27
CA ILE A 4 -19.64 -10.55 6.70
C ILE A 4 -18.23 -10.93 7.15
N MET A 5 -17.54 -11.65 6.27
CA MET A 5 -16.10 -11.86 6.33
C MET A 5 -15.46 -10.52 6.69
N SER A 6 -14.69 -10.51 7.77
CA SER A 6 -14.02 -9.36 8.38
C SER A 6 -13.81 -8.20 7.39
N SER A 7 -14.52 -7.10 7.63
CA SER A 7 -14.50 -5.88 6.83
C SER A 7 -13.12 -5.21 6.88
N GLU A 8 -12.13 -5.78 6.20
CA GLU A 8 -10.85 -5.11 6.05
C GLU A 8 -11.09 -3.87 5.19
N SER A 9 -10.83 -2.70 5.78
CA SER A 9 -11.08 -1.42 5.14
C SER A 9 -10.31 -1.36 3.81
N ILE A 10 -11.02 -1.04 2.73
CA ILE A 10 -10.45 -0.92 1.37
C ILE A 10 -9.42 0.23 1.30
N ARG A 11 -9.42 1.13 2.29
CA ARG A 11 -8.46 2.23 2.45
C ARG A 11 -7.46 1.95 3.55
N CYS A 12 -6.32 2.65 3.50
CA CYS A 12 -5.32 2.68 4.56
C CYS A 12 -5.27 4.10 5.14
N THR A 13 -6.16 4.36 6.09
CA THR A 13 -6.24 5.61 6.86
C THR A 13 -5.05 5.77 7.78
N VAL A 14 -4.81 6.98 8.29
CA VAL A 14 -3.65 7.28 9.15
C VAL A 14 -3.64 6.49 10.46
N ASP A 15 -4.82 6.12 10.96
CA ASP A 15 -4.99 5.36 12.19
C ASP A 15 -4.88 3.83 11.99
N ASP A 16 -4.85 3.37 10.74
CA ASP A 16 -4.64 1.95 10.45
C ASP A 16 -3.20 1.53 10.77
N ASP A 17 -3.07 0.29 11.29
CA ASP A 17 -1.79 -0.38 11.44
C ASP A 17 -1.08 -0.42 10.08
N PHE A 18 0.17 0.04 10.06
CA PHE A 18 1.00 0.07 8.86
C PHE A 18 2.29 -0.71 9.11
N PRO A 19 2.70 -1.61 8.20
CA PRO A 19 3.88 -2.44 8.42
C PRO A 19 5.15 -1.58 8.62
N GLU A 20 5.84 -1.81 9.74
CA GLU A 20 7.13 -1.15 10.01
C GLU A 20 8.20 -1.59 8.99
N GLU A 21 8.12 -2.84 8.52
CA GLU A 21 9.04 -3.42 7.55
C GLU A 21 8.31 -3.83 6.27
N LEU A 22 8.44 -3.02 5.21
CA LEU A 22 7.83 -3.32 3.91
C LEU A 22 8.57 -4.42 3.13
N ASP A 23 9.87 -4.61 3.39
CA ASP A 23 10.69 -5.59 2.67
C ASP A 23 10.27 -7.04 2.92
N GLY A 24 9.64 -7.32 4.08
CA GLY A 24 9.10 -8.63 4.43
C GLY A 24 7.84 -9.03 3.65
N LEU A 25 7.16 -8.08 3.00
CA LEU A 25 5.95 -8.35 2.23
C LEU A 25 6.29 -8.97 0.87
N SER A 26 5.46 -9.90 0.40
CA SER A 26 5.49 -10.33 -1.00
C SER A 26 5.13 -9.17 -1.93
N THR A 27 5.49 -9.28 -3.21
CA THR A 27 5.14 -8.27 -4.21
C THR A 27 3.63 -8.12 -4.38
N ALA A 28 2.87 -9.20 -4.20
CA ALA A 28 1.41 -9.16 -4.24
C ALA A 28 0.84 -8.36 -3.05
N GLU A 29 1.32 -8.61 -1.83
CA GLU A 29 0.91 -7.86 -0.63
C GLU A 29 1.27 -6.38 -0.72
N LEU A 30 2.44 -6.05 -1.28
CA LEU A 30 2.83 -4.66 -1.56
C LEU A 30 1.90 -3.97 -2.56
N HIS A 31 1.43 -4.66 -3.60
CA HIS A 31 0.44 -4.09 -4.52
C HIS A 31 -0.92 -3.87 -3.84
N VAL A 32 -1.37 -4.79 -2.99
CA VAL A 32 -2.61 -4.62 -2.22
C VAL A 32 -2.49 -3.41 -1.30
N LEU A 33 -1.38 -3.30 -0.55
CA LEU A 33 -1.11 -2.16 0.32
C LEU A 33 -1.04 -0.85 -0.49
N HIS A 34 -0.36 -0.85 -1.64
CA HIS A 34 -0.31 0.30 -2.54
C HIS A 34 -1.70 0.75 -2.97
N SER A 35 -2.55 -0.17 -3.42
CA SER A 35 -3.94 0.14 -3.80
C SER A 35 -4.74 0.75 -2.65
N ARG A 36 -4.60 0.22 -1.43
CA ARG A 36 -5.29 0.78 -0.25
C ARG A 36 -4.85 2.20 0.08
N VAL A 37 -3.55 2.49 -0.02
CA VAL A 37 -3.01 3.83 0.23
C VAL A 37 -3.42 4.80 -0.89
N VAL A 38 -3.39 4.38 -2.16
CA VAL A 38 -3.87 5.21 -3.29
C VAL A 38 -5.34 5.55 -3.11
N MET A 39 -6.18 4.59 -2.74
CA MET A 39 -7.60 4.86 -2.49
C MET A 39 -7.83 5.82 -1.31
N GLN A 40 -6.95 5.81 -0.31
CA GLN A 40 -6.99 6.82 0.76
C GLN A 40 -6.57 8.19 0.24
N LEU A 41 -5.50 8.29 -0.54
CA LEU A 41 -5.07 9.56 -1.15
C LEU A 41 -6.15 10.14 -2.06
N ASP A 42 -6.77 9.33 -2.91
CA ASP A 42 -7.85 9.76 -3.80
C ASP A 42 -9.02 10.35 -2.99
N HIS A 43 -9.39 9.72 -1.88
CA HIS A 43 -10.39 10.27 -0.98
C HIS A 43 -9.93 11.58 -0.32
N GLU A 44 -8.70 11.66 0.16
CA GLU A 44 -8.18 12.87 0.80
C GLU A 44 -8.08 14.04 -0.18
N TYR A 45 -7.69 13.83 -1.44
CA TYR A 45 -7.71 14.86 -2.49
C TYR A 45 -9.11 15.35 -2.84
N LEU A 46 -10.15 14.54 -2.61
CA LEU A 46 -11.54 14.93 -2.85
C LEU A 46 -12.14 15.70 -1.67
N GLU A 47 -11.77 15.33 -0.45
CA GLU A 47 -12.41 15.82 0.78
C GLU A 47 -11.61 16.91 1.51
N LEU A 48 -10.30 17.00 1.29
CA LEU A 48 -9.40 17.94 1.95
C LEU A 48 -8.78 18.92 0.94
N GLU A 49 -8.29 20.04 1.45
CA GLU A 49 -7.51 20.99 0.65
C GLU A 49 -6.18 20.37 0.19
N ASP A 50 -5.57 19.55 1.07
CA ASP A 50 -4.36 18.79 0.80
C ASP A 50 -4.45 17.40 1.47
N PRO A 51 -3.79 16.36 0.89
CA PRO A 51 -3.75 15.04 1.48
C PRO A 51 -2.94 14.99 2.77
N HIS A 52 -3.22 13.99 3.60
CA HIS A 52 -2.54 13.88 4.88
C HIS A 52 -1.07 13.48 4.67
N PRO A 53 -0.09 14.15 5.32
CA PRO A 53 1.34 13.88 5.12
C PRO A 53 1.73 12.41 5.35
N VAL A 54 1.16 11.78 6.37
CA VAL A 54 1.38 10.35 6.67
C VAL A 54 0.94 9.45 5.51
N THR A 55 -0.22 9.73 4.89
CA THR A 55 -0.71 8.96 3.74
C THR A 55 0.23 9.13 2.54
N MET A 56 0.75 10.35 2.32
CA MET A 56 1.75 10.62 1.28
C MET A 56 3.06 9.86 1.51
N ASP A 57 3.57 9.87 2.75
CA ASP A 57 4.80 9.16 3.12
C ASP A 57 4.66 7.64 2.94
N ARG A 58 3.53 7.07 3.39
CA ARG A 58 3.20 5.66 3.18
C ARG A 58 3.17 5.31 1.69
N HIS A 59 2.54 6.14 0.86
CA HIS A 59 2.51 5.96 -0.59
C HIS A 59 3.93 6.00 -1.18
N ALA A 60 4.74 6.98 -0.79
CA ALA A 60 6.11 7.13 -1.29
C ALA A 60 6.97 5.90 -0.95
N CYS A 61 6.89 5.39 0.27
CA CYS A 61 7.62 4.20 0.72
C CYS A 61 7.22 2.95 -0.09
N VAL A 62 5.91 2.69 -0.22
CA VAL A 62 5.39 1.53 -0.95
C VAL A 62 5.73 1.61 -2.44
N ALA A 63 5.49 2.77 -3.07
CA ALA A 63 5.77 2.98 -4.49
C ALA A 63 7.27 2.88 -4.80
N ARG A 64 8.14 3.33 -3.89
CA ARG A 64 9.58 3.18 -4.02
C ARG A 64 9.99 1.71 -4.05
N LEU A 65 9.50 0.91 -3.11
CA LEU A 65 9.87 -0.51 -3.03
C LEU A 65 9.34 -1.30 -4.23
N LEU A 66 8.10 -1.04 -4.68
CA LEU A 66 7.55 -1.63 -5.89
C LEU A 66 8.43 -1.32 -7.11
N ARG A 67 8.82 -0.04 -7.31
CA ARG A 67 9.75 0.34 -8.39
C ARG A 67 11.10 -0.37 -8.30
N MET A 68 11.65 -0.53 -7.09
CA MET A 68 12.90 -1.28 -6.91
C MET A 68 12.74 -2.75 -7.33
N ARG A 69 11.62 -3.40 -6.99
CA ARG A 69 11.34 -4.79 -7.38
C ARG A 69 11.05 -4.95 -8.87
N GLU A 70 10.42 -3.98 -9.50
CA GLU A 70 10.17 -3.95 -10.94
C GLU A 70 11.45 -3.73 -11.74
N ALA A 71 12.36 -2.87 -11.25
CA ALA A 71 13.66 -2.62 -11.87
C ALA A 71 14.65 -3.78 -11.67
N HIS A 72 14.43 -4.59 -10.62
CA HIS A 72 15.19 -5.79 -10.33
C HIS A 72 14.26 -7.02 -10.32
N PRO A 73 13.67 -7.39 -11.48
CA PRO A 73 12.95 -8.63 -11.57
C PRO A 73 13.97 -9.72 -11.24
N ILE A 74 13.73 -10.48 -10.18
CA ILE A 74 14.63 -11.55 -9.75
C ILE A 74 14.96 -12.37 -11.00
N ARG A 75 16.22 -12.31 -11.45
CA ARG A 75 16.77 -13.30 -12.37
C ARG A 75 16.82 -14.60 -11.59
N LEU A 76 15.68 -15.29 -11.53
CA LEU A 76 15.65 -16.70 -11.21
C LEU A 76 16.53 -17.38 -12.26
N GLN A 77 17.54 -18.05 -11.74
CA GLN A 77 18.74 -18.46 -12.42
C GLN A 77 18.43 -19.49 -13.51
N ALA A 78 19.07 -19.34 -14.67
CA ALA A 78 19.50 -20.50 -15.43
C ALA A 78 20.61 -21.18 -14.61
N GLY A 79 20.42 -22.45 -14.28
CA GLY A 79 21.37 -23.29 -13.55
C GLY A 79 20.75 -24.63 -13.21
#